data_AF-A0AAV9XA10-F1
#
_entry.id   AF-A0AAV9XA10-F1
#
_cell.length_a   1.000
_cell.length_b   1.000
_cell.length_c   1.000
_cell.angle_alpha   90.00
_cell.angle_beta   90.00
_cell.angle_gamma   90.00
#
_symmetry.space_group_name_H-M   'P 1'
#
loop_
_entity.id
_entity.type
_entity.pdbx_description
1 polymer ?
#
loop_
_entity_poly.entity_id
_entity_poly.type
_entity_poly.pdbx_seq_one_letter_code
_entity_poly.pdbx_strand_id
1 'polypeptide(L)'
;MLFVDKHRPKTLDTLTYHSELSSRLKSLANGDFPHLLVYGPSGAGKKTRIIATLKELYGNGVEKIKIDSRVFTTTSNRKLEFNIVASIYHLEITPSDVGNYDRVVIQDLLKEVAQTQQVDLSAKQRFKVVVINEADHLSRDAQAALRRTMEKYSPNLRLILLANSTANIIAPIRSRTLLVRVAAPTVDEIVDVLKNVGRLERLDVKEGLCKRIATESGRNLRRALLMFEAVYAQNETVKDSTPLPPPDWEALISQIADEIMAEHTPARILQVRGKLYDLLTHCIPPTVILKTLTFKLIPKIDDALKADVIKWSAFYEHRLHLGNKPIFHLEAFVAKFLRVLESWLMDVDYDF
;
A
#
# COMPACT_ATOMS: atom_id res chain seq x y z
N MET A 1 7.41 -7.83 19.45
CA MET A 1 6.73 -6.75 18.71
C MET A 1 7.67 -6.34 17.60
N LEU A 2 7.20 -6.31 16.34
CA LEU A 2 8.05 -6.01 15.19
C LEU A 2 8.70 -4.64 15.32
N PHE A 3 9.91 -4.47 14.80
CA PHE A 3 10.64 -3.20 14.83
C PHE A 3 9.87 -2.07 14.14
N VAL A 4 9.13 -2.41 13.08
CA VAL A 4 8.26 -1.48 12.34
C VAL A 4 7.26 -0.77 13.25
N ASP A 5 6.66 -1.48 14.20
CA ASP A 5 5.64 -0.92 15.09
C ASP A 5 6.26 -0.33 16.36
N LYS A 6 7.31 -0.98 16.89
CA LYS A 6 8.02 -0.53 18.10
C LYS A 6 8.68 0.84 17.91
N HIS A 7 9.33 1.06 16.77
CA HIS A 7 10.08 2.30 16.47
C HIS A 7 9.31 3.30 15.62
N ARG A 8 8.00 3.08 15.45
CA ARG A 8 7.16 3.99 14.67
C ARG A 8 7.10 5.36 15.35
N PRO A 9 7.52 6.45 14.67
CA PRO A 9 7.41 7.80 15.22
C PRO A 9 5.97 8.14 15.59
N LYS A 10 5.78 8.70 16.79
CA LYS A 10 4.45 9.03 17.32
C LYS A 10 4.10 10.51 17.20
N THR A 11 5.08 11.38 17.00
CA THR A 11 4.91 12.85 16.94
C THR A 11 5.50 13.41 15.65
N LEU A 12 5.05 14.59 15.24
CA LEU A 12 5.56 15.22 14.02
C LEU A 12 7.05 15.59 14.15
N ASP A 13 7.50 15.91 15.36
CA ASP A 13 8.90 16.28 15.65
C ASP A 13 9.86 15.07 15.64
N THR A 14 9.35 13.84 15.79
CA THR A 14 10.15 12.60 15.76
C THR A 14 10.25 11.97 14.37
N LEU A 15 9.63 12.57 13.35
CA LEU A 15 9.71 12.10 11.97
C LEU A 15 11.11 12.37 11.40
N THR A 16 11.72 11.34 10.83
CA THR A 16 13.13 11.34 10.42
C THR A 16 13.41 11.95 9.05
N TYR A 17 12.40 12.13 8.20
CA TYR A 17 12.55 12.66 6.84
C TYR A 17 11.39 13.59 6.46
N HIS A 18 11.54 14.35 5.37
CA HIS A 18 10.61 15.42 4.93
C HIS A 18 10.24 16.40 6.06
N SER A 19 11.24 17.06 6.66
CA SER A 19 11.06 17.99 7.78
C SER A 19 10.13 19.17 7.44
N GLU A 20 10.21 19.68 6.21
CA GLU A 20 9.34 20.75 5.72
C GLU A 20 7.86 20.31 5.65
N LEU A 21 7.59 19.06 5.27
CA LEU A 21 6.23 18.54 5.27
C LEU A 21 5.72 18.37 6.70
N SER A 22 6.57 17.96 7.64
CA SER A 22 6.23 17.88 9.06
C SER A 22 5.91 19.26 9.65
N SER A 23 6.67 20.31 9.32
CA SER A 23 6.41 21.67 9.80
C SER A 23 5.12 22.27 9.22
N ARG A 24 4.84 22.00 7.94
CA ARG A 24 3.55 22.38 7.32
C ARG A 24 2.37 21.67 7.97
N LEU A 25 2.48 20.36 8.23
CA LEU A 25 1.43 19.60 8.93
C LEU A 25 1.21 20.10 10.37
N LYS A 26 2.28 20.49 11.07
CA LYS A 26 2.20 21.08 12.42
C LYS A 26 1.51 22.46 12.39
N SER A 27 1.80 23.26 11.38
CA SER A 27 1.15 24.56 11.17
C SER A 27 -0.34 24.39 10.85
N LEU A 28 -0.69 23.41 10.00
CA LEU A 28 -2.07 23.08 9.65
C LEU A 28 -2.88 22.57 10.84
N ALA A 29 -2.25 21.83 11.77
CA ALA A 29 -2.92 21.33 12.97
C ALA A 29 -3.32 22.45 13.94
N ASN A 30 -2.62 23.59 13.93
CA ASN A 30 -2.90 24.72 14.81
C ASN A 30 -3.87 25.76 14.21
N GLY A 31 -4.26 25.61 12.95
CA GLY A 31 -5.17 26.51 12.23
C GLY A 31 -6.55 25.92 11.96
N ASP A 32 -7.21 26.42 10.90
CA ASP A 32 -8.40 25.78 10.34
C ASP A 32 -7.98 24.56 9.51
N PHE A 33 -8.37 23.36 9.96
CA PHE A 33 -7.91 22.10 9.39
C PHE A 33 -8.76 21.68 8.17
N PRO A 34 -8.25 21.78 6.92
CA PRO A 34 -9.03 21.41 5.74
C PRO A 34 -9.19 19.90 5.60
N HIS A 35 -10.05 19.44 4.68
CA HIS A 35 -9.99 18.04 4.25
C HIS A 35 -8.63 17.77 3.59
N LEU A 36 -8.01 16.65 3.90
CA LEU A 36 -6.69 16.27 3.37
C LEU A 36 -6.82 15.10 2.39
N LEU A 37 -6.06 15.15 1.30
CA LEU A 37 -5.77 13.99 0.46
C LEU A 37 -4.26 13.73 0.51
N VAL A 38 -3.88 12.73 1.30
CA VAL A 38 -2.50 12.32 1.51
C VAL A 38 -2.18 11.16 0.57
N TYR A 39 -1.24 11.38 -0.36
CA TYR A 39 -0.91 10.39 -1.38
C TYR A 39 0.59 10.18 -1.56
N GLY A 40 0.97 9.02 -2.10
CA GLY A 40 2.36 8.62 -2.31
C GLY A 40 2.56 7.11 -2.27
N PRO A 41 3.77 6.61 -2.54
CA PRO A 41 4.03 5.17 -2.59
C PRO A 41 3.75 4.45 -1.26
N SER A 42 3.53 3.14 -1.33
CA SER A 42 3.37 2.30 -0.13
C SER A 42 4.65 2.31 0.71
N GLY A 43 4.50 2.30 2.04
CA GLY A 43 5.64 2.31 2.96
C GLY A 43 6.36 3.64 3.13
N ALA A 44 5.92 4.74 2.49
CA ALA A 44 6.51 6.07 2.64
C ALA A 44 6.13 6.83 3.94
N GLY A 45 5.46 6.17 4.90
CA GLY A 45 5.10 6.79 6.18
C GLY A 45 3.80 7.62 6.19
N LYS A 46 2.94 7.53 5.17
CA LYS A 46 1.65 8.26 5.09
C LYS A 46 0.80 8.12 6.36
N LYS A 47 0.51 6.88 6.78
CA LYS A 47 -0.29 6.59 7.98
C LYS A 47 0.38 7.10 9.26
N THR A 48 1.72 7.01 9.35
CA THR A 48 2.49 7.52 10.50
C THR A 48 2.34 9.04 10.62
N ARG A 49 2.43 9.76 9.51
CA ARG A 49 2.24 11.22 9.50
C ARG A 49 0.83 11.61 9.92
N ILE A 50 -0.20 10.90 9.45
CA ILE A 50 -1.59 11.19 9.83
C ILE A 50 -1.82 10.97 11.32
N ILE A 51 -1.35 9.85 11.88
CA ILE A 51 -1.49 9.60 13.33
C ILE A 51 -0.76 10.69 14.13
N ALA A 52 0.43 11.10 13.69
CA ALA A 52 1.17 12.19 14.32
C ALA A 52 0.43 13.54 14.21
N THR A 53 -0.20 13.84 13.06
CA THR A 53 -1.04 15.04 12.88
C THR A 53 -2.29 14.98 13.77
N LEU A 54 -2.94 13.83 13.88
CA LEU A 54 -4.09 13.64 14.76
C LEU A 54 -3.72 13.84 16.23
N LYS A 55 -2.53 13.35 16.63
CA LYS A 55 -1.99 13.56 17.97
C LYS A 55 -1.71 15.04 18.25
N GLU A 56 -1.23 15.80 17.27
CA GLU A 56 -1.08 17.25 17.40
C GLU A 56 -2.44 17.97 17.54
N LEU A 57 -3.46 17.51 16.83
CA LEU A 57 -4.82 18.08 16.85
C LEU A 57 -5.57 17.84 18.17
N TYR A 58 -5.56 16.59 18.67
CA TYR A 58 -6.43 16.15 19.78
C TYR A 58 -5.65 15.67 21.01
N GLY A 59 -4.32 15.64 20.95
CA GLY A 59 -3.46 15.18 22.04
C GLY A 59 -3.36 13.64 22.15
N ASN A 60 -2.90 13.18 23.31
CA ASN A 60 -2.57 11.76 23.55
C ASN A 60 -3.79 10.83 23.55
N GLY A 61 -5.02 11.35 23.66
CA GLY A 61 -6.24 10.54 23.68
C GLY A 61 -6.53 9.82 22.36
N VAL A 62 -5.88 10.24 21.26
CA VAL A 62 -5.99 9.62 19.93
C VAL A 62 -5.47 8.19 19.89
N GLU A 63 -4.46 7.85 20.71
CA GLU A 63 -3.87 6.50 20.72
C GLU A 63 -4.82 5.45 21.31
N LYS A 64 -5.88 5.87 22.03
CA LYS A 64 -6.92 4.98 22.53
C LYS A 64 -7.91 4.66 21.41
N ILE A 65 -7.66 3.53 20.76
CA ILE A 65 -8.51 2.98 19.69
C ILE A 65 -9.28 1.76 20.18
N LYS A 66 -10.50 1.59 19.65
CA LYS A 66 -11.36 0.41 19.82
C LYS A 66 -11.75 -0.10 18.44
N ILE A 67 -11.95 -1.40 18.31
CA ILE A 67 -12.47 -1.99 17.08
C ILE A 67 -13.98 -2.17 17.29
N ASP A 68 -14.76 -1.41 16.52
CA ASP A 68 -16.22 -1.48 16.52
C ASP A 68 -16.64 -2.25 15.26
N SER A 69 -17.33 -3.38 15.44
CA SER A 69 -17.97 -4.09 14.33
C SER A 69 -19.37 -3.52 14.09
N ARG A 70 -19.66 -3.13 12.85
CA ARG A 70 -20.93 -2.55 12.42
C ARG A 70 -21.56 -3.46 11.37
N VAL A 71 -22.86 -3.72 11.53
CA VAL A 71 -23.63 -4.49 10.56
C VAL A 71 -24.40 -3.52 9.66
N PHE A 72 -24.12 -3.55 8.37
CA PHE A 72 -24.84 -2.79 7.35
C PHE A 72 -25.74 -3.73 6.56
N THR A 73 -26.99 -3.33 6.33
CA THR A 73 -27.90 -4.09 5.46
C THR A 73 -27.84 -3.52 4.06
N THR A 74 -27.46 -4.36 3.10
CA THR A 74 -27.46 -3.99 1.67
C THR A 74 -28.89 -3.81 1.15
N THR A 75 -29.01 -3.17 -0.01
CA THR A 75 -30.24 -3.09 -0.81
C THR A 75 -30.80 -4.47 -1.17
N SER A 76 -29.98 -5.53 -1.09
CA SER A 76 -30.35 -6.92 -1.36
C SER A 76 -30.67 -7.73 -0.09
N ASN A 77 -30.89 -7.09 1.05
CA ASN A 77 -31.13 -7.71 2.36
C ASN A 77 -29.99 -8.62 2.89
N ARG A 78 -28.79 -8.57 2.28
CA ARG A 78 -27.59 -9.21 2.85
C ARG A 78 -27.02 -8.32 3.94
N LYS A 79 -26.69 -8.92 5.08
CA LYS A 79 -25.96 -8.28 6.18
C LYS A 79 -24.47 -8.31 5.88
N LEU A 80 -23.82 -7.16 5.95
CA LEU A 80 -22.39 -6.98 5.81
C LEU A 80 -21.82 -6.54 7.16
N GLU A 81 -20.87 -7.31 7.68
CA GLU A 81 -20.10 -6.89 8.85
C GLU A 81 -18.89 -6.09 8.40
N PHE A 82 -18.72 -4.91 8.99
CA PHE A 82 -17.63 -4.01 8.68
C PHE A 82 -16.95 -3.56 9.97
N ASN A 83 -15.64 -3.83 10.05
CA ASN A 83 -14.84 -3.46 11.20
C ASN A 83 -14.31 -2.04 11.03
N ILE A 84 -14.51 -1.23 12.06
CA ILE A 84 -14.09 0.16 12.08
C ILE A 84 -13.15 0.36 13.25
N VAL A 85 -12.03 1.04 13.02
CA VAL A 85 -11.14 1.46 14.10
C VAL A 85 -11.61 2.81 14.60
N ALA A 86 -12.29 2.84 15.74
CA ALA A 86 -12.87 4.03 16.31
C ALA A 86 -12.03 4.54 17.49
N SER A 87 -11.81 5.85 17.53
CA SER A 87 -11.38 6.58 18.70
C SER A 87 -12.47 7.61 19.07
N ILE A 88 -12.30 8.25 20.21
CA ILE A 88 -13.17 9.35 20.66
C ILE A 88 -13.14 10.50 19.63
N TYR A 89 -11.96 10.77 19.06
CA TYR A 89 -11.70 11.93 18.21
C TYR A 89 -11.68 11.65 16.71
N HIS A 90 -11.43 10.41 16.32
CA HIS A 90 -11.32 10.04 14.92
C HIS A 90 -11.81 8.63 14.66
N LEU A 91 -12.02 8.31 13.39
CA LEU A 91 -12.50 7.02 12.96
C LEU A 91 -11.75 6.62 11.68
N GLU A 92 -11.12 5.46 11.67
CA GLU A 92 -10.44 4.93 10.49
C GLU A 92 -11.28 3.83 9.83
N ILE A 93 -11.42 3.94 8.51
CA ILE A 93 -12.11 2.94 7.68
C ILE A 93 -11.24 2.50 6.51
N THR A 94 -11.39 1.23 6.13
CA THR A 94 -10.80 0.66 4.93
C THR A 94 -11.93 0.13 4.04
N PRO A 95 -12.48 0.95 3.13
CA PRO A 95 -13.66 0.61 2.33
C PRO A 95 -13.40 -0.56 1.36
N SER A 96 -12.14 -0.89 1.06
CA SER A 96 -11.74 -2.04 0.24
C SER A 96 -12.34 -3.36 0.74
N ASP A 97 -12.57 -3.50 2.05
CA ASP A 97 -13.10 -4.73 2.66
C ASP A 97 -14.56 -5.01 2.28
N VAL A 98 -15.29 -3.98 1.82
CA VAL A 98 -16.74 -4.05 1.53
C VAL A 98 -17.04 -4.25 0.04
N GLY A 99 -16.01 -4.24 -0.82
CA GLY A 99 -16.14 -4.39 -2.27
C GLY A 99 -17.16 -3.43 -2.87
N ASN A 100 -18.11 -3.96 -3.66
CA ASN A 100 -19.08 -3.16 -4.41
C ASN A 100 -20.13 -2.42 -3.56
N TYR A 101 -20.18 -2.68 -2.25
CA TYR A 101 -21.14 -2.04 -1.33
C TYR A 101 -20.55 -0.84 -0.58
N ASP A 102 -19.33 -0.43 -0.95
CA ASP A 102 -18.59 0.71 -0.39
C ASP A 102 -19.43 1.99 -0.30
N ARG A 103 -20.26 2.27 -1.32
CA ARG A 103 -21.13 3.45 -1.36
C ARG A 103 -22.07 3.53 -0.15
N VAL A 104 -22.73 2.43 0.20
CA VAL A 104 -23.73 2.40 1.28
C VAL A 104 -23.04 2.63 2.62
N VAL A 105 -21.94 1.93 2.86
CA VAL A 105 -21.15 2.05 4.08
C VAL A 105 -20.64 3.48 4.27
N ILE A 106 -20.04 4.08 3.24
CA ILE A 106 -19.55 5.47 3.30
C ILE A 106 -20.69 6.45 3.58
N GLN A 107 -21.83 6.27 2.93
CA GLN A 107 -22.93 7.20 3.06
C GLN A 107 -23.56 7.16 4.46
N ASP A 108 -23.83 5.98 5.01
CA ASP A 108 -24.55 5.86 6.27
C ASP A 108 -23.63 6.08 7.47
N LEU A 109 -22.40 5.57 7.43
CA LEU A 109 -21.42 5.81 8.47
C LEU A 109 -21.12 7.30 8.64
N LEU A 110 -20.90 8.03 7.54
CA LEU A 110 -20.58 9.45 7.64
C LEU A 110 -21.78 10.29 8.10
N LYS A 111 -23.01 9.89 7.79
CA LYS A 111 -24.21 10.55 8.35
C LYS A 111 -24.29 10.36 9.85
N GLU A 112 -24.08 9.15 10.35
CA GLU A 112 -24.07 8.85 11.79
C GLU A 112 -22.99 9.67 12.50
N VAL A 113 -21.76 9.64 11.98
CA VAL A 113 -20.63 10.38 12.57
C VAL A 113 -20.89 11.89 12.56
N ALA A 114 -21.51 12.42 11.52
CA ALA A 114 -21.85 13.84 11.46
C ALA A 114 -22.98 14.26 12.41
N GLN A 115 -23.84 13.31 12.82
CA GLN A 115 -24.88 13.52 13.83
C GLN A 115 -24.34 13.43 15.25
N THR A 116 -23.28 12.65 15.48
CA THR A 116 -22.59 12.61 16.78
C THR A 116 -21.78 13.89 16.99
N GLN A 117 -22.38 14.92 17.59
CA GLN A 117 -21.63 16.09 18.05
C GLN A 117 -20.74 15.72 19.24
N GLN A 118 -19.51 16.23 19.23
CA GLN A 118 -18.65 16.13 20.41
C GLN A 118 -19.27 16.98 21.52
N VAL A 119 -19.61 16.32 22.64
CA VAL A 119 -20.26 16.93 23.81
C VAL A 119 -19.25 17.77 24.62
N ASP A 120 -17.95 17.59 24.39
CA ASP A 120 -16.89 18.29 25.11
C ASP A 120 -16.69 19.72 24.59
N LEU A 121 -17.33 20.68 25.27
CA LEU A 121 -17.23 22.11 25.01
C LEU A 121 -15.81 22.67 25.20
N SER A 122 -14.93 21.94 25.89
CA SER A 122 -13.55 22.35 26.20
C SER A 122 -12.52 21.88 25.17
N ALA A 123 -12.92 21.03 24.21
CA ALA A 123 -12.02 20.51 23.18
C ALA A 123 -11.54 21.64 22.24
N LYS A 124 -10.22 21.68 21.99
CA LYS A 124 -9.58 22.62 21.04
C LYS A 124 -10.20 22.59 19.64
N GLN A 125 -10.74 21.45 19.23
CA GLN A 125 -11.33 21.25 17.91
C GLN A 125 -12.71 20.60 18.06
N ARG A 126 -13.72 21.17 17.39
CA ARG A 126 -15.14 20.77 17.52
C ARG A 126 -15.62 19.79 16.44
N PHE A 127 -14.74 19.38 15.53
CA PHE A 127 -15.05 18.41 14.48
C PHE A 127 -14.42 17.06 14.78
N LYS A 128 -15.02 16.00 14.23
CA LYS A 128 -14.45 14.65 14.23
C LYS A 128 -13.72 14.39 12.91
N VAL A 129 -12.59 13.69 12.96
CA VAL A 129 -11.85 13.30 11.74
C VAL A 129 -12.23 11.88 11.31
N VAL A 130 -12.56 11.70 10.04
CA VAL A 130 -12.67 10.36 9.43
C VAL A 130 -11.50 10.14 8.48
N VAL A 131 -10.73 9.09 8.74
CA VAL A 131 -9.60 8.65 7.92
C VAL A 131 -10.06 7.52 7.02
N ILE A 132 -10.00 7.72 5.72
CA ILE A 132 -10.33 6.70 4.72
C ILE A 132 -9.02 6.16 4.15
N ASN A 133 -8.66 4.94 4.55
CA ASN A 133 -7.53 4.20 3.98
C ASN A 133 -7.88 3.75 2.56
N GLU A 134 -6.88 3.68 1.67
CA GLU A 134 -7.03 3.15 0.30
C GLU A 134 -8.18 3.81 -0.49
N ALA A 135 -8.31 5.13 -0.37
CA ALA A 135 -9.35 5.90 -1.05
C ALA A 135 -9.30 5.78 -2.59
N ASP A 136 -8.17 5.31 -3.15
CA ASP A 136 -8.00 5.00 -4.57
C ASP A 136 -8.71 3.71 -5.03
N HIS A 137 -9.13 2.86 -4.10
CA HIS A 137 -9.92 1.66 -4.36
C HIS A 137 -11.44 1.90 -4.26
N LEU A 138 -11.86 3.08 -3.82
CA LEU A 138 -13.27 3.45 -3.79
C LEU A 138 -13.86 3.51 -5.20
N SER A 139 -15.06 2.95 -5.35
CA SER A 139 -15.86 3.05 -6.58
C SER A 139 -16.17 4.51 -6.91
N ARG A 140 -16.35 4.82 -8.19
CA ARG A 140 -16.71 6.19 -8.63
C ARG A 140 -18.02 6.67 -7.99
N ASP A 141 -18.96 5.76 -7.76
CA ASP A 141 -20.24 6.06 -7.11
C ASP A 141 -20.10 6.33 -5.61
N ALA A 142 -19.21 5.62 -4.92
CA ALA A 142 -18.86 5.92 -3.54
C ALA A 142 -18.14 7.25 -3.41
N GLN A 143 -17.21 7.56 -4.31
CA GLN A 143 -16.54 8.87 -4.37
C GLN A 143 -17.54 10.01 -4.63
N ALA A 144 -18.52 9.81 -5.50
CA ALA A 144 -19.58 10.79 -5.75
C ALA A 144 -20.49 10.98 -4.52
N ALA A 145 -20.79 9.90 -3.78
CA ALA A 145 -21.53 9.97 -2.52
C ALA A 145 -20.72 10.72 -1.44
N LEU A 146 -19.43 10.42 -1.31
CA LEU A 146 -18.51 11.06 -0.40
C LEU A 146 -18.47 12.58 -0.61
N ARG A 147 -18.40 13.03 -1.87
CA ARG A 147 -18.41 14.46 -2.22
C ARG A 147 -19.61 15.20 -1.62
N ARG A 148 -20.83 14.66 -1.76
CA ARG A 148 -22.05 15.30 -1.24
C ARG A 148 -22.01 15.41 0.29
N THR A 149 -21.51 14.37 0.94
CA THR A 149 -21.38 14.31 2.39
C THR A 149 -20.32 15.28 2.92
N MET A 150 -19.20 15.43 2.21
CA MET A 150 -18.17 16.43 2.51
C MET A 150 -18.74 17.84 2.56
N GLU A 151 -19.53 18.22 1.56
CA GLU A 151 -20.14 19.56 1.48
C GLU A 151 -21.17 19.78 2.59
N LYS A 152 -22.05 18.79 2.83
CA LYS A 152 -23.15 18.92 3.80
C LYS A 152 -22.67 18.99 5.24
N TYR A 153 -21.59 18.27 5.59
CA TYR A 153 -21.17 18.07 6.98
C TYR A 153 -19.78 18.64 7.31
N SER A 154 -19.21 19.49 6.43
CA SER A 154 -17.91 20.15 6.64
C SER A 154 -17.70 20.82 8.01
N PRO A 155 -18.72 21.41 8.68
CA PRO A 155 -18.52 22.03 9.99
C PRO A 155 -18.22 21.01 11.11
N ASN A 156 -18.85 19.83 11.05
CA ASN A 156 -18.76 18.82 12.11
C ASN A 156 -17.76 17.70 11.80
N LEU A 157 -17.34 17.60 10.53
CA LEU A 157 -16.57 16.48 10.01
C LEU A 157 -15.41 16.97 9.15
N ARG A 158 -14.20 16.49 9.42
CA ARG A 158 -13.06 16.61 8.52
C ARG A 158 -12.65 15.24 8.00
N LEU A 159 -12.16 15.19 6.77
CA LEU A 159 -11.80 13.94 6.11
C LEU A 159 -10.31 13.93 5.80
N ILE A 160 -9.68 12.78 6.03
CA ILE A 160 -8.31 12.52 5.59
C ILE A 160 -8.36 11.29 4.69
N LEU A 161 -8.12 11.49 3.40
CA LEU A 161 -8.10 10.45 2.38
C LEU A 161 -6.67 9.98 2.16
N LEU A 162 -6.44 8.69 2.30
CA LEU A 162 -5.15 8.04 2.06
C LEU A 162 -5.20 7.30 0.73
N ALA A 163 -4.34 7.66 -0.21
CA ALA A 163 -4.24 6.98 -1.50
C ALA A 163 -2.78 6.65 -1.85
N ASN A 164 -2.56 5.69 -2.74
CA ASN A 164 -1.23 5.51 -3.32
C ASN A 164 -1.01 6.46 -4.50
N SER A 165 -2.05 6.64 -5.32
CA SER A 165 -2.06 7.54 -6.47
C SER A 165 -3.32 8.39 -6.50
N THR A 166 -3.24 9.59 -7.09
CA THR A 166 -4.39 10.48 -7.30
C THR A 166 -5.16 10.17 -8.58
N ALA A 167 -4.69 9.23 -9.41
CA ALA A 167 -5.27 8.93 -10.72
C ALA A 167 -6.72 8.44 -10.64
N ASN A 168 -7.02 7.58 -9.66
CA ASN A 168 -8.37 7.02 -9.47
C ASN A 168 -9.29 7.92 -8.64
N ILE A 169 -8.81 9.09 -8.17
CA ILE A 169 -9.62 10.03 -7.38
C ILE A 169 -10.27 11.06 -8.31
N ILE A 170 -11.60 11.16 -8.25
CA ILE A 170 -12.38 12.10 -9.07
C ILE A 170 -11.98 13.55 -8.79
N ALA A 171 -11.94 14.38 -9.84
CA ALA A 171 -11.58 15.79 -9.73
C ALA A 171 -12.38 16.58 -8.68
N PRO A 172 -13.69 16.34 -8.46
CA PRO A 172 -14.46 17.01 -7.41
C PRO A 172 -13.95 16.78 -5.98
N ILE A 173 -13.35 15.62 -5.69
CA ILE A 173 -12.73 15.38 -4.37
C ILE A 173 -11.41 16.13 -4.29
N ARG A 174 -10.57 16.06 -5.34
CA ARG A 174 -9.27 16.74 -5.38
C ARG A 174 -9.39 18.25 -5.21
N SER A 175 -10.41 18.87 -5.79
CA SER A 175 -10.61 20.32 -5.68
C SER A 175 -11.06 20.79 -4.29
N ARG A 176 -11.53 19.86 -3.43
CA ARG A 176 -12.03 20.14 -2.08
C ARG A 176 -11.09 19.68 -0.97
N THR A 177 -9.95 19.10 -1.35
CA THR A 177 -8.96 18.56 -0.43
C THR A 177 -7.62 19.24 -0.63
N LEU A 178 -6.92 19.52 0.46
CA LEU A 178 -5.53 19.91 0.40
C LEU A 178 -4.69 18.67 0.03
N LEU A 179 -3.99 18.78 -1.10
CA LEU A 179 -3.15 17.71 -1.64
C LEU A 179 -1.81 17.66 -0.90
N VAL A 180 -1.58 16.58 -0.17
CA VAL A 180 -0.33 16.34 0.57
C VAL A 180 0.41 15.16 -0.04
N ARG A 181 1.48 15.43 -0.80
CA ARG A 181 2.32 14.39 -1.39
C ARG A 181 3.39 13.95 -0.41
N VAL A 182 3.41 12.66 -0.07
CA VAL A 182 4.46 12.02 0.73
C VAL A 182 5.31 11.17 -0.20
N ALA A 183 6.47 11.69 -0.61
CA ALA A 183 7.39 10.96 -1.46
C ALA A 183 8.06 9.79 -0.70
N ALA A 184 8.46 8.74 -1.43
CA ALA A 184 9.30 7.70 -0.86
C ALA A 184 10.60 8.32 -0.32
N PRO A 185 11.08 7.90 0.86
CA PRO A 185 12.35 8.38 1.41
C PRO A 185 13.51 8.02 0.47
N THR A 186 14.60 8.79 0.51
CA THR A 186 15.82 8.50 -0.24
C THR A 186 16.53 7.27 0.36
N VAL A 187 17.48 6.70 -0.40
CA VAL A 187 18.28 5.56 0.09
C VAL A 187 19.03 5.96 1.36
N ASP A 188 19.61 7.15 1.39
CA ASP A 188 20.35 7.66 2.55
C ASP A 188 19.44 7.89 3.76
N GLU A 189 18.25 8.47 3.57
CA GLU A 189 17.25 8.62 4.63
C GLU A 189 16.82 7.27 5.22
N ILE A 190 16.67 6.23 4.39
CA ILE A 190 16.37 4.87 4.87
C ILE A 190 17.55 4.33 5.68
N VAL A 191 18.77 4.50 5.20
CA VAL A 191 19.99 4.07 5.90
C VAL A 191 20.09 4.72 7.28
N ASP A 192 19.80 6.02 7.38
CA ASP A 192 19.82 6.74 8.67
C ASP A 192 18.77 6.20 9.64
N VAL A 193 17.57 5.88 9.14
CA VAL A 193 16.53 5.23 9.97
C VAL A 193 16.99 3.84 10.44
N LEU A 194 17.59 3.02 9.56
CA LEU A 194 18.10 1.71 9.93
C LEU A 194 19.23 1.79 10.97
N LYS A 195 20.15 2.75 10.83
CA LYS A 195 21.21 3.01 11.81
C LYS A 195 20.63 3.42 13.17
N ASN A 196 19.64 4.29 13.18
CA ASN A 196 18.98 4.73 14.41
C ASN A 196 18.27 3.57 15.11
N VAL A 197 17.52 2.73 14.36
CA VAL A 197 16.87 1.53 14.92
C VAL A 197 17.89 0.54 15.46
N GLY A 198 18.97 0.27 14.71
CA GLY A 198 20.02 -0.64 15.18
C GLY A 198 20.75 -0.13 16.43
N ARG A 199 20.96 1.18 16.56
CA ARG A 199 21.49 1.78 17.82
C ARG A 199 20.54 1.57 19.00
N LEU A 200 19.23 1.76 18.80
CA LEU A 200 18.22 1.56 19.84
C LEU A 200 18.12 0.09 20.28
N GLU A 201 18.28 -0.84 19.34
CA GLU A 201 18.26 -2.29 19.61
C GLU A 201 19.64 -2.86 19.99
N ARG A 202 20.69 -2.02 20.07
CA ARG A 202 22.08 -2.42 20.39
C ARG A 202 22.64 -3.49 19.43
N LEU A 203 22.32 -3.38 18.15
CA LEU A 203 22.80 -4.26 17.08
C LEU A 203 24.08 -3.72 16.43
N ASP A 204 24.97 -4.60 16.00
CA ASP A 204 26.18 -4.24 15.24
C ASP A 204 25.82 -3.92 13.78
N VAL A 205 25.48 -2.65 13.52
CA VAL A 205 25.04 -2.19 12.20
C VAL A 205 26.22 -1.95 11.26
N LYS A 206 26.28 -2.71 10.16
CA LYS A 206 27.20 -2.44 9.06
C LYS A 206 26.56 -1.55 7.99
N GLU A 207 27.32 -0.56 7.51
CA GLU A 207 26.80 0.42 6.55
C GLU A 207 26.55 -0.17 5.16
N GLY A 208 27.38 -1.11 4.72
CA GLY A 208 27.22 -1.77 3.42
C GLY A 208 25.92 -2.55 3.34
N LEU A 209 25.61 -3.29 4.41
CA LEU A 209 24.33 -3.99 4.54
C LEU A 209 23.13 -3.03 4.50
N CYS A 210 23.15 -1.92 5.24
CA CYS A 210 22.04 -0.95 5.23
C CYS A 210 21.78 -0.38 3.84
N LYS A 211 22.83 -0.05 3.07
CA LYS A 211 22.70 0.44 1.69
C LYS A 211 22.08 -0.61 0.76
N ARG A 212 22.48 -1.88 0.91
CA ARG A 212 21.89 -2.99 0.16
C ARG A 212 20.40 -3.17 0.48
N ILE A 213 20.04 -3.19 1.77
CA ILE A 213 18.64 -3.28 2.22
C ILE A 213 17.81 -2.11 1.67
N ALA A 214 18.34 -0.89 1.74
CA ALA A 214 17.64 0.29 1.25
C ALA A 214 17.38 0.22 -0.27
N THR A 215 18.34 -0.29 -1.05
CA THR A 215 18.21 -0.48 -2.50
C THR A 215 17.20 -1.58 -2.84
N GLU A 216 17.32 -2.75 -2.22
CA GLU A 216 16.47 -3.91 -2.48
C GLU A 216 15.03 -3.73 -1.98
N SER A 217 14.81 -2.87 -0.99
CA SER A 217 13.47 -2.51 -0.51
C SER A 217 12.64 -1.74 -1.54
N GLY A 218 13.25 -1.23 -2.63
CA GLY A 218 12.56 -0.41 -3.62
C GLY A 218 12.07 0.92 -3.03
N ARG A 219 12.84 1.51 -2.10
CA ARG A 219 12.49 2.72 -1.33
C ARG A 219 11.22 2.59 -0.48
N ASN A 220 10.89 1.37 -0.05
CA ASN A 220 9.79 1.09 0.88
C ASN A 220 10.35 0.89 2.30
N LEU A 221 10.16 1.90 3.17
CA LEU A 221 10.74 1.89 4.52
C LEU A 221 10.19 0.74 5.39
N ARG A 222 8.91 0.38 5.24
CA ARG A 222 8.33 -0.76 5.96
C ARG A 222 9.05 -2.05 5.56
N ARG A 223 9.23 -2.27 4.25
CA ARG A 223 9.94 -3.44 3.72
C ARG A 223 11.40 -3.46 4.18
N ALA A 224 12.09 -2.31 4.15
CA ALA A 224 13.47 -2.19 4.62
C ALA A 224 13.62 -2.57 6.11
N LEU A 225 12.72 -2.11 6.98
CA LEU A 225 12.75 -2.44 8.41
C LEU A 225 12.45 -3.92 8.67
N LEU A 226 11.51 -4.52 7.96
CA LEU A 226 11.22 -5.96 8.08
C LEU A 226 12.37 -6.83 7.58
N MET A 227 13.00 -6.43 6.46
CA MET A 227 14.21 -7.10 5.95
C MET A 227 15.36 -6.99 6.94
N PHE A 228 15.55 -5.81 7.53
CA PHE A 228 16.55 -5.60 8.57
C PHE A 228 16.30 -6.52 9.78
N GLU A 229 15.07 -6.55 10.31
CA GLU A 229 14.70 -7.45 11.40
C GLU A 229 14.94 -8.94 11.05
N ALA A 230 14.55 -9.37 9.85
CA ALA A 230 14.74 -10.75 9.39
C ALA A 230 16.21 -11.17 9.29
N VAL A 231 17.10 -10.30 8.80
CA VAL A 231 18.53 -10.60 8.67
C VAL A 231 19.19 -10.85 10.03
N TYR A 232 18.89 -10.00 11.03
CA TYR A 232 19.43 -10.14 12.38
C TYR A 232 18.75 -11.26 13.18
N ALA A 233 17.52 -11.64 12.84
CA ALA A 233 16.86 -12.78 13.46
C ALA A 233 17.42 -14.13 12.95
N GLN A 234 17.85 -14.20 11.69
CA GLN A 234 18.35 -15.44 11.07
C GLN A 234 19.84 -15.68 11.26
N ASN A 235 20.64 -14.62 11.47
CA ASN A 235 22.10 -14.71 11.52
C ASN A 235 22.64 -14.19 12.85
N GLU A 236 23.43 -15.01 13.55
CA GLU A 236 24.13 -14.58 14.78
C GLU A 236 25.24 -13.57 14.50
N THR A 237 25.92 -13.71 13.35
CA THR A 237 26.96 -12.77 12.91
C THR A 237 26.58 -12.15 11.58
N VAL A 238 26.40 -10.83 11.59
CA VAL A 238 25.98 -10.07 10.40
C VAL A 238 27.20 -9.41 9.75
N LYS A 239 27.44 -9.75 8.48
CA LYS A 239 28.50 -9.17 7.65
C LYS A 239 27.88 -8.36 6.52
N ASP A 240 28.66 -7.51 5.88
CA ASP A 240 28.20 -6.75 4.71
C ASP A 240 27.79 -7.64 3.53
N SER A 241 28.30 -8.88 3.47
CA SER A 241 28.00 -9.86 2.43
C SER A 241 26.85 -10.81 2.77
N THR A 242 26.20 -10.68 3.93
CA THR A 242 25.11 -11.57 4.33
C THR A 242 23.98 -11.50 3.27
N PRO A 243 23.45 -12.65 2.80
CA PRO A 243 22.35 -12.66 1.85
C PRO A 243 21.10 -12.08 2.49
N LEU A 244 20.34 -11.31 1.71
CA LEU A 244 19.07 -10.74 2.16
C LEU A 244 17.97 -11.76 1.88
N PRO A 245 17.24 -12.25 2.89
CA PRO A 245 16.16 -13.20 2.67
C PRO A 245 14.99 -12.48 1.97
N PRO A 246 14.60 -12.88 0.74
CA PRO A 246 13.40 -12.35 0.12
C PRO A 246 12.16 -12.92 0.84
N PRO A 247 11.01 -12.23 0.77
CA PRO A 247 9.74 -12.82 1.20
C PRO A 247 9.44 -14.12 0.43
N ASP A 248 8.82 -15.09 1.10
CA ASP A 248 8.53 -16.42 0.53
C ASP A 248 7.80 -16.35 -0.82
N TRP A 249 6.82 -15.45 -0.93
CA TRP A 249 6.06 -15.25 -2.16
C TRP A 249 6.91 -14.67 -3.30
N GLU A 250 7.89 -13.83 -3.01
CA GLU A 250 8.80 -13.28 -4.03
C GLU A 250 9.83 -14.34 -4.46
N ALA A 251 10.27 -15.19 -3.52
CA ALA A 251 11.10 -16.35 -3.83
C ALA A 251 10.37 -17.32 -4.76
N LEU A 252 9.11 -17.64 -4.46
CA LEU A 252 8.28 -18.50 -5.32
C LEU A 252 8.09 -17.91 -6.71
N ILE A 253 7.82 -16.59 -6.83
CA ILE A 253 7.73 -15.92 -8.14
C ILE A 253 9.06 -15.97 -8.90
N SER A 254 10.19 -15.85 -8.20
CA SER A 254 11.52 -15.95 -8.81
C SER A 254 11.75 -17.35 -9.36
N GLN A 255 11.39 -18.40 -8.61
CA GLN A 255 11.43 -19.79 -9.07
C GLN A 255 10.52 -20.02 -10.27
N ILE A 256 9.29 -19.47 -10.26
CA ILE A 256 8.39 -19.53 -11.43
C ILE A 256 9.07 -18.91 -12.66
N ALA A 257 9.73 -17.76 -12.49
CA ALA A 257 10.44 -17.11 -13.58
C ALA A 257 11.64 -17.94 -14.09
N ASP A 258 12.35 -18.67 -13.22
CA ASP A 258 13.43 -19.59 -13.63
C ASP A 258 12.86 -20.78 -14.43
N GLU A 259 11.77 -21.38 -13.94
CA GLU A 259 11.13 -22.53 -14.58
C GLU A 259 10.51 -22.21 -15.94
N ILE A 260 9.90 -21.02 -16.08
CA ILE A 260 9.37 -20.54 -17.37
C ILE A 260 10.50 -20.36 -18.39
N MET A 261 11.69 -19.93 -17.96
CA MET A 261 12.83 -19.77 -18.88
C MET A 261 13.47 -21.11 -19.25
N ALA A 262 13.45 -22.09 -18.35
CA ALA A 262 14.09 -23.40 -18.55
C ALA A 262 13.33 -24.32 -19.53
N GLU A 263 12.00 -24.29 -19.54
CA GLU A 263 11.20 -25.20 -20.37
C GLU A 263 9.94 -24.52 -20.94
N HIS A 264 9.78 -24.59 -22.26
CA HIS A 264 8.71 -23.87 -22.98
C HIS A 264 7.58 -24.82 -23.44
N THR A 265 7.21 -25.81 -22.63
CA THR A 265 6.19 -26.82 -22.98
C THR A 265 4.81 -26.52 -22.39
N PRO A 266 3.71 -27.03 -22.98
CA PRO A 266 2.39 -26.96 -22.37
C PRO A 266 2.30 -27.62 -20.99
N ALA A 267 3.11 -28.66 -20.75
CA ALA A 267 3.20 -29.30 -19.44
C ALA A 267 3.75 -28.36 -18.37
N ARG A 268 4.73 -27.51 -18.73
CA ARG A 268 5.27 -26.48 -17.83
C ARG A 268 4.24 -25.44 -17.45
N ILE A 269 3.38 -25.02 -18.38
CA ILE A 269 2.27 -24.07 -18.09
C ILE A 269 1.35 -24.63 -17.00
N LEU A 270 1.03 -25.93 -17.06
CA LEU A 270 0.20 -26.58 -16.05
C LEU A 270 0.86 -26.58 -14.66
N GLN A 271 2.17 -26.81 -14.58
CA GLN A 271 2.92 -26.75 -13.32
C GLN A 271 2.95 -25.32 -12.75
N VAL A 272 3.23 -24.32 -13.60
CA VAL A 272 3.23 -22.90 -13.23
C VAL A 272 1.85 -22.47 -12.74
N ARG A 273 0.78 -22.97 -13.37
CA ARG A 273 -0.60 -22.71 -12.93
C ARG A 273 -0.85 -23.16 -11.49
N GLY A 274 -0.33 -24.32 -11.09
CA GLY A 274 -0.40 -24.80 -9.70
C GLY A 274 0.20 -23.79 -8.73
N LYS A 275 1.42 -23.32 -9.01
CA LYS A 275 2.09 -22.32 -8.16
C LYS A 275 1.39 -20.96 -8.14
N LEU A 276 0.80 -20.55 -9.26
CA LEU A 276 -0.03 -19.34 -9.32
C LEU A 276 -1.29 -19.48 -8.45
N TYR A 277 -1.90 -20.67 -8.38
CA TYR A 277 -2.99 -20.94 -7.45
C TYR A 277 -2.55 -20.83 -5.99
N ASP A 278 -1.38 -21.35 -5.64
CA ASP A 278 -0.85 -21.24 -4.28
C ASP A 278 -0.68 -19.77 -3.88
N LEU A 279 -0.10 -18.94 -4.76
CA LEU A 279 0.04 -17.50 -4.52
C LEU A 279 -1.33 -16.80 -4.34
N LEU A 280 -2.32 -17.14 -5.17
CA LEU A 280 -3.67 -16.57 -5.05
C LEU A 280 -4.38 -17.04 -3.77
N THR A 281 -4.18 -18.29 -3.37
CA THR A 281 -4.75 -18.88 -2.15
C THR A 281 -4.19 -18.21 -0.90
N HIS A 282 -2.93 -17.77 -0.94
CA HIS A 282 -2.31 -16.94 0.09
C HIS A 282 -2.70 -15.46 0.04
N CYS A 283 -3.77 -15.10 -0.69
CA CYS A 283 -4.32 -13.75 -0.78
C CYS A 283 -3.34 -12.69 -1.27
N ILE A 284 -2.36 -13.09 -2.10
CA ILE A 284 -1.43 -12.14 -2.71
C ILE A 284 -2.13 -11.45 -3.89
N PRO A 285 -2.13 -10.11 -3.97
CA PRO A 285 -2.80 -9.40 -5.04
C PRO A 285 -2.28 -9.85 -6.42
N PRO A 286 -3.17 -10.22 -7.37
CA PRO A 286 -2.76 -10.73 -8.67
C PRO A 286 -1.92 -9.73 -9.49
N THR A 287 -2.19 -8.43 -9.32
CA THR A 287 -1.41 -7.35 -9.92
C THR A 287 0.03 -7.33 -9.41
N VAL A 288 0.25 -7.62 -8.12
CA VAL A 288 1.57 -7.75 -7.52
C VAL A 288 2.29 -8.97 -8.07
N ILE A 289 1.58 -10.10 -8.23
CA ILE A 289 2.15 -11.32 -8.84
C ILE A 289 2.63 -11.03 -10.26
N LEU A 290 1.75 -10.50 -11.12
CA LEU A 290 2.05 -10.22 -12.53
C LEU A 290 3.20 -9.22 -12.69
N LYS A 291 3.18 -8.14 -11.91
CA LYS A 291 4.22 -7.11 -11.92
C LYS A 291 5.57 -7.69 -11.48
N THR A 292 5.59 -8.43 -10.37
CA THR A 292 6.83 -9.02 -9.84
C THR A 292 7.39 -10.06 -10.81
N LEU A 293 6.55 -10.92 -11.37
CA LEU A 293 6.94 -11.90 -12.38
C LEU A 293 7.55 -11.21 -13.60
N THR A 294 6.92 -10.15 -14.11
CA THR A 294 7.42 -9.38 -15.25
C THR A 294 8.80 -8.79 -14.98
N PHE A 295 9.00 -8.15 -13.81
CA PHE A 295 10.30 -7.57 -13.45
C PHE A 295 11.39 -8.63 -13.19
N LYS A 296 11.04 -9.87 -12.84
CA LYS A 296 12.00 -10.98 -12.72
C LYS A 296 12.33 -11.63 -14.07
N LEU A 297 11.42 -11.56 -15.05
CA LEU A 297 11.64 -12.06 -16.41
C LEU A 297 12.44 -11.08 -17.28
N ILE A 298 12.23 -9.77 -17.15
CA ILE A 298 12.92 -8.74 -17.96
C ILE A 298 14.46 -8.89 -17.99
N PRO A 299 15.16 -9.15 -16.87
CA PRO A 299 16.61 -9.31 -16.88
C PRO A 299 17.10 -10.59 -17.57
N LYS A 300 16.21 -11.56 -17.82
CA LYS A 300 16.53 -12.87 -18.40
C LYS A 300 16.25 -12.96 -19.91
N ILE A 301 15.72 -11.89 -20.50
CA ILE A 301 15.37 -11.80 -21.92
C ILE A 301 16.21 -10.74 -22.62
N ASP A 302 16.36 -10.89 -23.93
CA ASP A 302 17.05 -9.92 -24.78
C ASP A 302 16.32 -8.59 -24.89
N ASP A 303 17.10 -7.52 -25.12
CA ASP A 303 16.61 -6.14 -25.15
C ASP A 303 15.49 -5.91 -26.18
N ALA A 304 15.52 -6.61 -27.31
CA ALA A 304 14.50 -6.54 -28.35
C ALA A 304 13.11 -7.00 -27.86
N LEU A 305 13.06 -8.01 -26.99
CA LEU A 305 11.80 -8.58 -26.49
C LEU A 305 11.22 -7.80 -25.31
N LYS A 306 12.03 -6.99 -24.62
CA LYS A 306 11.59 -6.29 -23.39
C LYS A 306 10.37 -5.42 -23.63
N ALA A 307 10.34 -4.67 -24.74
CA ALA A 307 9.22 -3.78 -25.07
C ALA A 307 7.90 -4.56 -25.24
N ASP A 308 7.95 -5.68 -25.96
CA ASP A 308 6.77 -6.51 -26.22
C ASP A 308 6.27 -7.22 -24.96
N VAL A 309 7.18 -7.77 -24.15
CA VAL A 309 6.81 -8.41 -22.88
C VAL A 309 6.15 -7.43 -21.93
N ILE A 310 6.68 -6.20 -21.82
CA ILE A 310 6.08 -5.14 -21.00
C ILE A 310 4.69 -4.76 -21.53
N LYS A 311 4.53 -4.63 -22.85
CA LYS A 311 3.23 -4.34 -23.48
C LYS A 311 2.19 -5.40 -23.16
N TRP A 312 2.54 -6.68 -23.28
CA TRP A 312 1.64 -7.78 -22.95
C TRP A 312 1.33 -7.83 -21.45
N SER A 313 2.33 -7.62 -20.60
CA SER A 313 2.13 -7.53 -19.15
C SER A 313 1.11 -6.45 -18.78
N ALA A 314 1.26 -5.23 -19.31
CA ALA A 314 0.32 -4.13 -19.09
C ALA A 314 -1.10 -4.44 -19.63
N PHE A 315 -1.19 -5.11 -20.78
CA PHE A 315 -2.47 -5.53 -21.36
C PHE A 315 -3.22 -6.53 -20.46
N TYR A 316 -2.52 -7.56 -19.96
CA TYR A 316 -3.13 -8.55 -19.06
C TYR A 316 -3.41 -7.96 -17.67
N GLU A 317 -2.59 -7.04 -17.17
CA GLU A 317 -2.87 -6.31 -15.93
C GLU A 317 -4.18 -5.51 -16.03
N HIS A 318 -4.40 -4.80 -17.14
CA HIS A 318 -5.65 -4.08 -17.37
C HIS A 318 -6.85 -5.03 -17.42
N ARG A 319 -6.73 -6.16 -18.12
CA ARG A 319 -7.79 -7.17 -18.17
C ARG A 319 -8.09 -7.80 -16.82
N LEU A 320 -7.07 -7.94 -15.97
CA LEU A 320 -7.24 -8.47 -14.61
C LEU A 320 -8.18 -7.60 -13.77
N HIS A 321 -8.12 -6.28 -13.93
CA HIS A 321 -9.03 -5.35 -13.23
C HIS A 321 -10.47 -5.41 -13.74
N LEU A 322 -10.69 -5.86 -14.98
CA LEU A 322 -12.02 -6.00 -15.58
C LEU A 322 -12.64 -7.37 -15.33
N GLY A 323 -11.82 -8.38 -15.04
CA GLY A 323 -12.23 -9.77 -14.87
C GLY A 323 -12.39 -10.20 -13.41
N ASN A 324 -13.28 -11.16 -13.17
CA ASN A 324 -13.51 -11.71 -11.82
C ASN A 324 -12.58 -12.87 -11.45
N LYS A 325 -11.95 -13.53 -12.44
CA LYS A 325 -11.10 -14.71 -12.23
C LYS A 325 -9.65 -14.36 -12.59
N PRO A 326 -8.81 -13.99 -11.61
CA PRO A 326 -7.45 -13.52 -11.88
C PRO A 326 -6.57 -14.58 -12.55
N ILE A 327 -6.77 -15.85 -12.21
CA ILE A 327 -5.97 -16.97 -12.72
C ILE A 327 -5.97 -17.06 -14.25
N PHE A 328 -7.11 -16.79 -14.90
CA PHE A 328 -7.21 -16.84 -16.36
C PHE A 328 -6.32 -15.80 -17.03
N HIS A 329 -6.16 -14.64 -16.42
CA HIS A 329 -5.32 -13.56 -16.95
C HIS A 329 -3.83 -13.81 -16.67
N LEU A 330 -3.49 -14.36 -15.51
CA LEU A 330 -2.12 -14.73 -15.17
C LEU A 330 -1.60 -15.88 -16.05
N GLU A 331 -2.40 -16.94 -16.22
CA GLU A 331 -2.08 -18.09 -17.09
C GLU A 331 -1.97 -17.64 -18.55
N ALA A 332 -2.88 -16.78 -19.02
CA ALA A 332 -2.81 -16.24 -20.38
C ALA A 332 -1.57 -15.38 -20.62
N PHE A 333 -1.10 -14.62 -19.62
CA PHE A 333 0.17 -13.89 -19.71
C PHE A 333 1.35 -14.86 -19.84
N VAL A 334 1.43 -15.91 -19.02
CA VAL A 334 2.51 -16.90 -19.09
C VAL A 334 2.52 -17.60 -20.45
N ALA A 335 1.37 -18.06 -20.93
CA ALA A 335 1.26 -18.68 -22.25
C ALA A 335 1.65 -17.73 -23.39
N LYS A 336 1.27 -16.45 -23.28
CA LYS A 336 1.64 -15.43 -24.28
C LYS A 336 3.14 -15.12 -24.25
N PHE A 337 3.73 -15.06 -23.06
CA PHE A 337 5.17 -14.86 -22.89
C PHE A 337 5.97 -15.99 -23.53
N LEU A 338 5.62 -17.25 -23.23
CA LEU A 338 6.29 -18.42 -23.82
C LEU A 338 6.23 -18.43 -25.34
N ARG A 339 5.05 -18.13 -25.92
CA ARG A 339 4.91 -18.04 -27.38
C ARG A 339 5.78 -16.95 -28.00
N VAL A 340 5.93 -15.80 -27.34
CA VAL A 340 6.78 -14.70 -27.84
C VAL A 340 8.25 -15.11 -27.78
N LEU A 341 8.67 -15.77 -26.70
CA LEU A 341 10.03 -16.26 -26.54
C LEU A 341 10.37 -17.35 -27.57
N GLU A 342 9.49 -18.33 -27.77
CA GLU A 342 9.67 -19.42 -28.73
C GLU A 342 9.73 -18.91 -30.18
N SER A 343 8.84 -17.97 -30.55
CA SER A 343 8.87 -17.36 -31.89
C SER A 343 10.20 -16.65 -32.15
N TRP A 344 10.75 -15.97 -31.14
CA TRP A 344 12.02 -15.27 -31.29
C TRP A 344 13.20 -16.23 -31.37
N LEU A 345 13.22 -17.30 -30.56
CA LEU A 345 14.25 -18.33 -30.65
C LEU A 345 14.25 -19.00 -32.03
N MET A 346 13.06 -19.29 -32.57
CA MET A 346 12.93 -19.84 -33.93
C MET A 346 13.43 -18.86 -34.99
N ASP A 347 13.05 -17.57 -34.92
CA ASP A 347 13.50 -16.56 -35.90
C ASP A 347 15.04 -16.38 -35.88
N VAL A 348 15.67 -16.45 -34.71
CA VAL A 348 17.14 -16.38 -34.58
C VAL A 348 17.84 -17.61 -35.17
N ASP A 349 17.24 -18.80 -35.05
CA ASP A 349 17.79 -20.04 -35.64
C ASP A 349 17.72 -20.05 -37.19
N TYR A 350 16.88 -19.22 -37.81
CA TYR A 350 16.78 -19.09 -39.29
C TYR A 350 17.74 -18.04 -39.89
N ASP A 351 18.31 -17.15 -39.08
CA ASP A 351 19.22 -16.08 -39.52
C ASP A 351 20.71 -16.51 -39.53
N PHE A 352 21.00 -17.81 -39.36
CA PHE A 352 22.36 -18.41 -39.41
C PHE A 352 22.57 -19.39 -40.56
#